data_AF-A0A7Z9KQR3-F1
#
_entry.id   AF-A0A7Z9KQR3-F1
#
_cell.length_a   1.000
_cell.length_b   1.000
_cell.length_c   1.000
_cell.angle_alpha   90.00
_cell.angle_beta   90.00
_cell.angle_gamma   90.00
#
_symmetry.space_group_name_H-M   'P 1'
#
loop_
_entity.id
_entity.type
_entity.pdbx_description
1 polymer ?
#
loop_
_entity_poly.entity_id
_entity_poly.type
_entity_poly.pdbx_seq_one_letter_code
_entity_poly.pdbx_strand_id
1 'polypeptide(L)'
;MTPLYKRVNPIFFQFLLVAGGLWFFHCIAAFIIERYNIPIHISSETIPIYKRLNINFNNWILLPIGAFGIYLFLVRSILQSEHPIPLPVLLALFIGLKVLIDVSVTMINGAFLPLGIKEYINDVPNFSSLGDILRNYASKAKMLTRHAGTHPPGAVMTLWLATRLFAFNNMVKAYLIIFSAPFTLIPLYLVAQQLYGRKIATYALALYLVTPNIVMYTATCMDAFFS
;
A
#
# COMPACT_ATOMS: atom_id res chain seq x y z
N MET A 1 18.44 -28.69 32.29
CA MET A 1 17.93 -28.56 30.91
C MET A 1 16.80 -27.54 30.90
N THR A 2 16.93 -26.44 30.16
CA THR A 2 15.83 -25.46 30.01
C THR A 2 14.75 -26.04 29.09
N PRO A 3 13.46 -25.99 29.46
CA PRO A 3 12.38 -26.51 28.63
C PRO A 3 12.34 -25.85 27.25
N LEU A 4 12.05 -26.61 26.19
CA LEU A 4 12.05 -26.14 24.80
C LEU A 4 11.15 -24.92 24.57
N TYR A 5 10.03 -24.82 25.29
CA TYR A 5 9.09 -23.69 25.20
C TYR A 5 9.65 -22.37 25.75
N LYS A 6 10.72 -22.39 26.56
CA LYS A 6 11.45 -21.18 27.00
C LYS A 6 12.50 -20.71 25.99
N ARG A 7 12.84 -21.51 24.97
CA ARG A 7 13.86 -21.18 23.95
C ARG A 7 13.28 -20.59 22.67
N VAL A 8 12.00 -20.81 22.41
CA VAL A 8 11.33 -20.32 21.21
C VAL A 8 10.37 -19.22 21.62
N ASN A 9 10.54 -18.02 21.06
CA ASN A 9 9.58 -16.94 21.26
C ASN A 9 8.21 -17.41 20.73
N PRO A 10 7.19 -17.61 21.58
CA PRO A 10 5.93 -18.22 21.18
C PRO A 10 5.22 -17.37 20.10
N ILE A 11 5.41 -16.05 20.12
CA ILE A 11 4.87 -15.13 19.11
C ILE A 11 5.53 -15.38 17.75
N PHE A 12 6.85 -15.57 17.72
CA PHE A 12 7.58 -15.86 16.48
C PHE A 12 7.14 -17.20 15.87
N PHE A 13 6.94 -18.22 16.71
CA PHE A 13 6.43 -19.50 16.25
C PHE A 13 4.98 -19.41 15.74
N GLN A 14 4.10 -18.72 16.47
CA GLN A 14 2.72 -18.47 16.02
C GLN A 14 2.70 -17.73 14.69
N PHE A 15 3.55 -16.71 14.52
CA PHE A 15 3.71 -16.00 13.26
C PHE A 15 4.13 -16.95 12.13
N LEU A 16 5.17 -17.77 12.34
CA LEU A 16 5.63 -18.73 11.33
C LEU A 16 4.55 -19.76 10.97
N LEU A 17 3.79 -20.22 11.97
CA LEU A 17 2.71 -21.20 11.76
C LEU A 17 1.56 -20.59 10.94
N VAL A 18 1.13 -19.36 11.26
CA VAL A 18 0.09 -18.65 10.51
C VAL A 18 0.58 -18.32 9.09
N ALA A 19 1.79 -17.77 8.96
CA ALA A 19 2.37 -17.44 7.66
C ALA A 19 2.54 -18.70 6.78
N GLY A 20 3.04 -19.80 7.36
CA GLY A 20 3.18 -21.08 6.69
C GLY A 20 1.84 -21.69 6.30
N GLY A 21 0.82 -21.60 7.17
CA GLY A 21 -0.54 -22.06 6.86
C GLY A 21 -1.19 -21.29 5.72
N LEU A 22 -1.08 -19.95 5.73
CA LEU A 22 -1.57 -19.10 4.63
C LEU A 22 -0.83 -19.39 3.32
N TRP A 23 0.49 -19.56 3.37
CA TRP A 23 1.31 -19.94 2.22
C TRP A 23 0.88 -21.29 1.64
N PHE A 24 0.72 -22.30 2.50
CA PHE A 24 0.30 -23.63 2.08
C PHE A 24 -1.09 -23.63 1.45
N PHE A 25 -2.04 -22.89 2.06
CA PHE A 25 -3.37 -22.67 1.49
C PHE A 25 -3.29 -22.04 0.10
N HIS A 26 -2.47 -20.99 -0.08
CA HIS A 26 -2.26 -20.34 -1.37
C HIS A 26 -1.75 -21.31 -2.44
N CYS A 27 -0.72 -22.11 -2.11
CA CYS A 27 -0.17 -23.11 -3.02
C CYS A 27 -1.21 -24.16 -3.43
N ILE A 28 -1.98 -24.68 -2.48
CA ILE A 28 -3.04 -25.67 -2.76
C ILE A 28 -4.14 -25.06 -3.60
N ALA A 29 -4.63 -23.88 -3.25
CA ALA A 29 -5.74 -23.25 -3.95
C ALA A 29 -5.39 -22.99 -5.41
N ALA A 30 -4.19 -22.42 -5.67
CA ALA A 30 -3.68 -22.22 -7.02
C ALA A 30 -3.57 -23.55 -7.80
N PHE A 31 -3.04 -24.61 -7.17
CA PHE A 31 -2.95 -25.93 -7.79
C PHE A 31 -4.31 -26.53 -8.16
N ILE A 32 -5.29 -26.45 -7.25
CA ILE A 32 -6.64 -26.99 -7.48
C ILE A 32 -7.35 -26.25 -8.61
N ILE A 33 -7.30 -24.92 -8.60
CA ILE A 33 -7.91 -24.08 -9.64
C ILE A 33 -7.42 -24.48 -11.03
N GLU A 34 -6.10 -24.62 -11.18
CA GLU A 34 -5.47 -24.95 -12.46
C GLU A 34 -5.74 -26.39 -12.88
N ARG A 35 -5.60 -27.34 -11.94
CA ARG A 35 -5.80 -28.77 -12.22
C ARG A 35 -7.24 -29.09 -12.63
N TYR A 36 -8.21 -28.41 -12.05
CA TYR A 36 -9.64 -28.65 -12.29
C TYR A 36 -10.30 -27.58 -13.16
N ASN A 37 -9.51 -26.64 -13.71
CA ASN A 37 -9.96 -25.54 -14.56
C ASN A 37 -11.19 -24.81 -13.99
N ILE A 38 -11.17 -24.53 -12.69
CA ILE A 38 -12.30 -23.93 -11.98
C ILE A 38 -12.52 -22.53 -12.55
N PRO A 39 -13.73 -22.20 -13.05
CA PRO A 39 -13.98 -20.90 -13.67
C PRO A 39 -13.99 -19.80 -12.60
N ILE A 40 -12.86 -19.10 -12.48
CA ILE A 40 -12.78 -17.90 -11.65
C ILE A 40 -13.23 -16.71 -12.52
N HIS A 41 -14.23 -15.98 -12.05
CA HIS A 41 -14.70 -14.74 -12.68
C HIS A 41 -13.69 -13.57 -12.56
N ILE A 42 -12.43 -13.88 -12.25
CA ILE A 42 -11.38 -12.94 -11.91
C ILE A 42 -10.07 -13.54 -12.46
N SER A 43 -9.26 -12.72 -13.14
CA SER A 43 -8.04 -13.17 -13.83
C SER A 43 -7.02 -13.79 -12.85
N SER A 44 -6.49 -14.95 -13.21
CA SER A 44 -5.40 -15.63 -12.50
C SER A 44 -4.10 -14.82 -12.48
N GLU A 45 -3.96 -13.82 -13.36
CA GLU A 45 -2.77 -12.96 -13.46
C GLU A 45 -2.83 -11.74 -12.53
N THR A 46 -4.01 -11.37 -12.04
CA THR A 46 -4.22 -10.10 -11.32
C THR A 46 -4.56 -10.24 -9.84
N ILE A 47 -4.79 -11.47 -9.33
CA ILE A 47 -5.23 -11.68 -7.94
C ILE A 47 -4.06 -12.04 -7.03
N PRO A 48 -3.82 -11.33 -5.91
CA PRO A 48 -2.70 -11.62 -5.02
C PRO A 48 -2.72 -13.02 -4.37
N ILE A 49 -3.89 -13.66 -4.24
CA ILE A 49 -4.06 -15.02 -3.66
C ILE A 49 -3.88 -16.16 -4.70
N TYR A 50 -3.85 -15.84 -6.00
CA TYR A 50 -3.69 -16.87 -7.05
C TYR A 50 -2.55 -16.57 -8.02
N LYS A 51 -2.02 -15.36 -7.97
CA LYS A 51 -0.83 -14.97 -8.73
C LYS A 51 0.33 -15.81 -8.22
N ARG A 52 0.99 -16.51 -9.16
CA ARG A 52 2.21 -17.24 -8.86
C ARG A 52 3.29 -16.27 -8.40
N LEU A 53 4.11 -16.71 -7.45
CA LEU A 53 5.31 -15.98 -7.05
C LEU A 53 6.21 -15.83 -8.28
N ASN A 54 6.28 -14.62 -8.83
CA ASN A 54 7.20 -14.29 -9.89
C ASN A 54 8.42 -13.62 -9.24
N ILE A 55 9.49 -14.38 -9.07
CA ILE A 55 10.75 -13.87 -8.53
C ILE A 55 11.51 -13.20 -9.68
N ASN A 56 11.53 -11.87 -9.68
CA ASN A 56 12.28 -11.09 -10.66
C ASN A 56 13.39 -10.30 -9.94
N PHE A 57 14.64 -10.74 -10.09
CA PHE A 57 15.83 -10.05 -9.59
C PHE A 57 16.37 -9.10 -10.65
N ASN A 58 15.62 -8.04 -10.96
CA ASN A 58 16.14 -6.97 -11.80
C ASN A 58 17.00 -5.99 -10.99
N ASN A 59 17.75 -5.13 -11.68
CA ASN A 59 18.61 -4.14 -11.03
C ASN A 59 17.83 -3.15 -10.14
N TRP A 60 16.52 -3.00 -10.36
CA TRP A 60 15.66 -2.13 -9.56
C TRP A 60 15.47 -2.64 -8.14
N ILE A 61 15.75 -3.92 -7.84
CA ILE A 61 15.70 -4.47 -6.48
C ILE A 61 16.71 -3.82 -5.52
N LEU A 62 17.75 -3.18 -6.05
CA LEU A 62 18.72 -2.43 -5.24
C LEU A 62 18.08 -1.24 -4.54
N LEU A 63 17.06 -0.60 -5.14
CA LEU A 63 16.37 0.54 -4.55
C LEU A 63 15.61 0.18 -3.26
N PRO A 64 14.72 -0.83 -3.23
CA PRO A 64 14.01 -1.20 -1.99
C PRO A 64 14.96 -1.75 -0.94
N ILE A 65 16.06 -2.43 -1.32
CA ILE A 65 17.11 -2.84 -0.37
C ILE A 65 17.76 -1.61 0.28
N GLY A 66 18.14 -0.61 -0.53
CA GLY A 66 18.70 0.65 -0.03
C GLY A 66 17.71 1.41 0.85
N ALA A 67 16.44 1.53 0.43
CA ALA A 67 15.37 2.16 1.20
C ALA A 67 15.15 1.44 2.54
N PHE A 68 15.20 0.11 2.56
CA PHE A 68 15.09 -0.69 3.78
C PHE A 68 16.29 -0.45 4.72
N GLY A 69 17.51 -0.37 4.18
CA GLY A 69 18.70 -0.01 4.96
C GLY A 69 18.58 1.38 5.61
N ILE A 70 18.15 2.37 4.83
CA ILE A 70 17.89 3.74 5.32
C ILE A 70 16.79 3.74 6.38
N TYR A 71 15.71 2.97 6.17
CA TYR A 71 14.63 2.81 7.14
C TYR A 71 15.15 2.27 8.48
N LEU A 72 15.91 1.18 8.46
CA LEU A 72 16.44 0.56 9.67
C LEU A 72 17.37 1.53 10.41
N PHE A 73 18.25 2.23 9.68
CA PHE A 73 19.16 3.20 10.25
C PHE A 73 18.41 4.40 10.89
N LEU A 74 17.47 5.01 10.16
CA LEU A 74 16.72 6.17 10.63
C LEU A 74 15.82 5.81 11.82
N VAL A 75 15.04 4.73 11.72
CA VAL A 75 14.15 4.29 12.79
C VAL A 75 14.96 3.96 14.05
N ARG A 76 16.07 3.25 13.91
CA ARG A 76 16.96 2.98 15.05
C ARG A 76 17.48 4.27 15.67
N SER A 77 17.99 5.20 14.86
CA SER A 77 18.53 6.48 15.34
C SER A 77 17.47 7.32 16.07
N ILE A 78 16.25 7.38 15.52
CA ILE A 78 15.13 8.10 16.13
C ILE A 78 14.71 7.46 17.46
N LEU A 79 14.62 6.12 17.51
CA LEU A 79 14.22 5.40 18.71
C LEU A 79 15.29 5.41 19.81
N GLN A 80 16.56 5.57 19.44
CA GLN A 80 17.70 5.67 20.37
C GLN A 80 18.03 7.11 20.76
N SER A 81 17.36 8.11 20.17
CA SER A 81 17.62 9.52 20.47
C SER A 81 17.24 9.85 21.91
N GLU A 82 18.20 10.37 22.68
CA GLU A 82 17.96 10.88 24.04
C GLU A 82 17.21 12.21 24.03
N HIS A 83 17.41 13.00 22.96
CA HIS A 83 16.74 14.28 22.79
C HIS A 83 15.43 14.15 21.99
N PRO A 84 14.36 14.87 22.39
CA PRO A 84 13.09 14.84 21.67
C PRO A 84 13.20 15.54 20.31
N ILE A 85 13.00 14.81 19.21
CA ILE A 85 13.00 15.35 17.85
C ILE A 85 11.74 16.20 17.61
N PRO A 86 11.84 17.47 17.20
CA PRO A 86 10.67 18.31 16.96
C PRO A 86 9.61 17.63 16.06
N LEU A 87 8.34 17.73 16.42
CA LEU A 87 7.26 17.02 15.73
C LEU A 87 7.23 17.26 14.21
N PRO A 88 7.37 18.50 13.70
CA PRO A 88 7.38 18.73 12.26
C PRO A 88 8.52 18.00 11.54
N VAL A 89 9.69 17.93 12.18
CA VAL A 89 10.88 17.24 11.65
C VAL A 89 10.64 15.73 11.65
N LEU A 90 10.09 15.18 12.74
CA LEU A 90 9.75 13.77 12.85
C LEU A 90 8.78 13.35 11.74
N LEU A 91 7.68 14.08 11.55
CA LEU A 91 6.69 13.79 10.51
C LEU A 91 7.29 13.92 9.11
N ALA A 92 8.07 14.97 8.85
CA ALA A 92 8.74 15.15 7.56
C ALA A 92 9.68 13.99 7.23
N LEU A 93 10.46 13.50 8.20
CA LEU A 93 11.33 12.33 8.02
C LEU A 93 10.54 11.07 7.69
N PHE A 94 9.47 10.78 8.43
CA PHE A 94 8.65 9.59 8.19
C PHE A 94 7.86 9.66 6.88
N ILE A 95 7.35 10.83 6.50
CA ILE A 95 6.72 11.06 5.19
C ILE A 95 7.75 10.86 4.07
N GLY A 96 8.92 11.48 4.17
CA GLY A 96 9.99 11.32 3.17
C GLY A 96 10.45 9.88 3.02
N LEU A 97 10.58 9.16 4.13
CA LEU A 97 10.91 7.74 4.15
C LEU A 97 9.80 6.88 3.52
N LYS A 98 8.54 7.24 3.76
CA LYS A 98 7.40 6.55 3.15
C LYS A 98 7.37 6.73 1.62
N VAL A 99 7.57 7.95 1.14
CA VAL A 99 7.71 8.26 -0.29
C VAL A 99 8.86 7.44 -0.89
N LEU A 100 10.02 7.40 -0.23
CA LEU A 100 11.19 6.64 -0.69
C LEU A 100 10.86 5.14 -0.84
N ILE A 101 10.17 4.56 0.15
CA ILE A 101 9.74 3.16 0.11
C ILE A 101 8.79 2.93 -1.08
N ASP A 102 7.77 3.76 -1.26
CA ASP A 102 6.78 3.56 -2.33
C ASP A 102 7.37 3.69 -3.72
N VAL A 103 8.21 4.71 -3.94
CA VAL A 103 8.96 4.86 -5.18
C VAL A 103 9.87 3.65 -5.40
N SER A 104 10.60 3.20 -4.39
CA SER A 104 11.52 2.05 -4.55
C SER A 104 10.79 0.76 -4.92
N VAL A 105 9.61 0.52 -4.32
CA VAL A 105 8.81 -0.70 -4.54
C VAL A 105 8.12 -0.66 -5.91
N THR A 106 7.55 0.48 -6.30
CA THR A 106 6.96 0.63 -7.65
C THR A 106 7.96 0.37 -8.76
N MET A 107 9.20 0.86 -8.59
CA MET A 107 10.25 0.70 -9.59
C MET A 107 10.70 -0.75 -9.80
N ILE A 108 10.40 -1.69 -8.89
CA ILE A 108 10.65 -3.13 -9.10
C ILE A 108 9.96 -3.62 -10.37
N ASN A 109 8.76 -3.12 -10.69
CA ASN A 109 8.03 -3.49 -11.90
C ASN A 109 8.41 -2.64 -13.12
N GLY A 110 9.34 -1.69 -12.98
CA GLY A 110 9.72 -0.74 -14.03
C GLY A 110 8.62 0.26 -14.42
N ALA A 111 7.50 0.25 -13.71
CA ALA A 111 6.35 1.12 -13.94
C ALA A 111 5.63 1.42 -12.62
N PHE A 112 5.13 2.65 -12.49
CA PHE A 112 4.42 3.09 -11.29
C PHE A 112 3.03 2.45 -11.12
N LEU A 113 2.43 1.96 -12.20
CA LEU A 113 1.09 1.38 -12.20
C LEU A 113 1.08 0.09 -13.04
N PRO A 114 0.25 -0.91 -12.68
CA PRO A 114 0.09 -2.11 -13.48
C PRO A 114 -0.40 -1.76 -14.90
N LEU A 115 0.33 -2.24 -15.91
CA LEU A 115 -0.02 -2.03 -17.31
C LEU A 115 -1.20 -2.94 -17.72
N GLY A 116 -2.11 -2.41 -18.53
CA GLY A 116 -3.21 -3.19 -19.14
C GLY A 116 -4.46 -3.38 -18.29
N ILE A 117 -4.50 -2.87 -17.05
CA ILE A 117 -5.68 -2.92 -16.18
C ILE A 117 -6.40 -1.57 -16.23
N LYS A 118 -7.71 -1.59 -16.55
CA LYS A 118 -8.56 -0.39 -16.45
C LYS A 118 -8.81 -0.07 -14.98
N GLU A 119 -8.51 1.16 -14.59
CA GLU A 119 -8.56 1.65 -13.22
C GLU A 119 -9.33 2.97 -13.12
N TYR A 120 -9.47 3.52 -11.90
CA TYR A 120 -10.18 4.78 -11.63
C TYR A 120 -9.91 5.94 -12.61
N ILE A 121 -8.67 6.09 -13.12
CA ILE A 121 -8.32 7.14 -14.08
C ILE A 121 -9.09 7.01 -15.39
N ASN A 122 -9.42 5.77 -15.81
CA ASN A 122 -10.18 5.50 -17.02
C ASN A 122 -11.65 5.94 -16.90
N ASP A 123 -12.15 6.10 -15.68
CA ASP A 123 -13.54 6.53 -15.43
C ASP A 123 -13.69 8.04 -15.26
N VAL A 124 -12.60 8.78 -15.06
CA VAL A 124 -12.63 10.24 -14.91
C VAL A 124 -13.33 10.94 -16.10
N PRO A 125 -13.11 10.54 -17.37
CA PRO A 125 -13.82 11.15 -18.51
C PRO A 125 -15.34 10.93 -18.52
N ASN A 126 -15.87 9.97 -17.74
CA ASN A 126 -17.30 9.69 -17.64
C ASN A 126 -18.05 10.73 -16.78
N PHE A 127 -17.33 11.71 -16.23
CA PHE A 127 -17.88 12.75 -15.36
C PHE A 127 -17.51 14.15 -15.84
N SER A 128 -18.53 14.99 -16.01
CA SER A 128 -18.35 16.36 -16.52
C SER A 128 -17.92 17.35 -15.44
N SER A 129 -18.30 17.11 -14.18
CA SER A 129 -18.06 18.00 -13.03
C SER A 129 -18.03 17.24 -11.70
N LEU A 130 -17.51 17.88 -10.64
CA LEU A 130 -17.66 17.36 -9.27
C LEU A 130 -19.13 17.12 -8.88
N GLY A 131 -20.04 18.01 -9.32
CA GLY A 131 -21.47 17.85 -9.06
C GLY A 131 -22.06 16.62 -9.76
N ASP A 132 -21.60 16.31 -10.97
CA ASP A 132 -21.97 15.08 -11.70
C ASP A 132 -21.46 13.83 -10.97
N ILE A 133 -20.23 13.85 -10.43
CA ILE A 133 -19.72 12.77 -9.58
C ILE A 133 -20.63 12.59 -8.37
N LEU A 134 -20.83 13.63 -7.56
CA LEU A 134 -21.59 13.50 -6.30
C LEU A 134 -23.06 13.09 -6.52
N ARG A 135 -23.67 13.48 -7.64
CA ARG A 135 -25.08 13.17 -7.94
C ARG A 135 -25.27 11.82 -8.63
N ASN A 136 -24.38 11.47 -9.58
CA ASN A 136 -24.62 10.37 -10.52
C ASN A 136 -23.63 9.20 -10.37
N TYR A 137 -22.69 9.24 -9.42
CA TYR A 137 -21.73 8.15 -9.28
C TYR A 137 -22.41 6.79 -9.00
N ALA A 138 -23.34 6.76 -8.04
CA ALA A 138 -24.03 5.53 -7.67
C ALA A 138 -24.88 4.95 -8.82
N SER A 139 -25.52 5.81 -9.62
CA SER A 139 -26.29 5.37 -10.79
C SER A 139 -25.39 4.89 -11.93
N LYS A 140 -24.19 5.46 -12.08
CA LYS A 140 -23.18 5.08 -13.07
C LYS A 140 -22.34 3.86 -12.67
N ALA A 141 -22.35 3.44 -11.40
CA ALA A 141 -21.45 2.44 -10.83
C ALA A 141 -21.29 1.15 -11.67
N LYS A 142 -22.38 0.61 -12.23
CA LYS A 142 -22.36 -0.60 -13.07
C LYS A 142 -21.64 -0.44 -14.41
N MET A 143 -21.43 0.79 -14.86
CA MET A 143 -20.76 1.14 -16.12
C MET A 143 -19.29 1.53 -15.92
N LEU A 144 -18.85 1.71 -14.68
CA LEU A 144 -17.48 2.08 -14.35
C LEU A 144 -16.56 0.86 -14.39
N THR A 145 -15.25 1.10 -14.37
CA THR A 145 -14.28 0.04 -14.11
C THR A 145 -14.57 -0.65 -12.79
N ARG A 146 -14.14 -1.91 -12.63
CA ARG A 146 -14.48 -2.73 -11.48
C ARG A 146 -14.22 -2.02 -10.14
N HIS A 147 -13.03 -1.44 -9.95
CA HIS A 147 -12.67 -0.75 -8.71
C HIS A 147 -13.56 0.47 -8.45
N ALA A 148 -13.79 1.32 -9.47
CA ALA A 148 -14.68 2.48 -9.34
C ALA A 148 -16.15 2.07 -9.14
N GLY A 149 -16.60 0.99 -9.76
CA GLY A 149 -17.97 0.52 -9.66
C GLY A 149 -18.31 -0.11 -8.30
N THR A 150 -17.31 -0.60 -7.56
CA THR A 150 -17.51 -1.23 -6.25
C THR A 150 -17.16 -0.33 -5.06
N HIS A 151 -16.47 0.78 -5.28
CA HIS A 151 -15.99 1.67 -4.22
C HIS A 151 -16.69 3.04 -4.27
N PRO A 152 -16.69 3.83 -3.18
CA PRO A 152 -17.16 5.22 -3.18
C PRO A 152 -16.46 6.14 -4.22
N PRO A 153 -16.98 7.36 -4.50
CA PRO A 153 -16.42 8.24 -5.52
C PRO A 153 -15.05 8.87 -5.20
N GLY A 154 -14.49 8.66 -4.02
CA GLY A 154 -13.32 9.40 -3.51
C GLY A 154 -12.13 9.42 -4.47
N ALA A 155 -11.68 8.24 -4.93
CA ALA A 155 -10.54 8.15 -5.86
C ALA A 155 -10.81 8.83 -7.21
N VAL A 156 -12.00 8.66 -7.79
CA VAL A 156 -12.38 9.30 -9.06
C VAL A 156 -12.47 10.81 -8.89
N MET A 157 -13.01 11.28 -7.76
CA MET A 157 -13.12 12.70 -7.44
C MET A 157 -11.74 13.37 -7.31
N THR A 158 -10.81 12.73 -6.58
CA THR A 158 -9.43 13.22 -6.45
C THR A 158 -8.72 13.27 -7.80
N LEU A 159 -8.85 12.23 -8.62
CA LEU A 159 -8.27 12.21 -9.97
C LEU A 159 -8.90 13.25 -10.89
N TRP A 160 -10.21 13.44 -10.80
CA TRP A 160 -10.91 14.47 -11.56
C TRP A 160 -10.35 15.86 -11.24
N LEU A 161 -10.18 16.19 -9.95
CA LEU A 161 -9.56 17.45 -9.53
C LEU A 161 -8.13 17.59 -10.03
N ALA A 162 -7.31 16.56 -9.84
CA ALA A 162 -5.91 16.62 -10.21
C ALA A 162 -5.71 16.74 -11.73
N THR A 163 -6.54 16.08 -12.54
CA THR A 163 -6.46 16.16 -14.01
C THR A 163 -7.01 17.48 -14.58
N ARG A 164 -7.56 18.37 -13.74
CA ARG A 164 -7.82 19.77 -14.09
C ARG A 164 -6.62 20.67 -13.80
N LEU A 165 -5.85 20.35 -12.78
CA LEU A 165 -4.65 21.10 -12.41
C LEU A 165 -3.40 20.64 -13.18
N PHE A 166 -3.40 19.38 -13.62
CA PHE A 166 -2.30 18.71 -14.31
C PHE A 166 -2.81 17.94 -15.55
N ALA A 167 -1.89 17.49 -16.41
CA ALA A 167 -2.25 16.71 -17.59
C ALA A 167 -2.92 15.37 -17.23
N PHE A 168 -3.86 14.92 -18.07
CA PHE A 168 -4.48 13.60 -17.95
C PHE A 168 -3.48 12.51 -18.36
N ASN A 169 -2.70 12.00 -17.39
CA ASN A 169 -1.77 10.91 -17.63
C ASN A 169 -1.58 9.99 -16.40
N ASN A 170 -1.03 8.80 -16.64
CA ASN A 170 -0.77 7.81 -15.60
C ASN A 170 0.29 8.27 -14.57
N MET A 171 1.16 9.20 -14.94
CA MET A 171 2.17 9.76 -14.03
C MET A 171 1.54 10.66 -12.96
N VAL A 172 0.54 11.47 -13.32
CA VAL A 172 -0.22 12.30 -12.36
C VAL A 172 -0.92 11.41 -11.35
N LYS A 173 -1.53 10.30 -11.79
CA LYS A 173 -2.09 9.29 -10.86
C LYS A 173 -1.03 8.74 -9.92
N ALA A 174 0.14 8.33 -10.42
CA ALA A 174 1.22 7.80 -9.60
C ALA A 174 1.72 8.80 -8.55
N TYR A 175 1.97 10.05 -8.95
CA TYR A 175 2.42 11.10 -8.06
C TYR A 175 1.39 11.47 -7.00
N LEU A 176 0.10 11.51 -7.36
CA LEU A 176 -0.95 11.75 -6.38
C LEU A 176 -0.91 10.70 -5.28
N ILE A 177 -0.85 9.41 -5.60
CA ILE A 177 -0.82 8.36 -4.58
C ILE A 177 0.45 8.50 -3.73
N ILE A 178 1.63 8.52 -4.38
CA ILE A 178 2.93 8.49 -3.71
C ILE A 178 3.13 9.71 -2.78
N PHE A 179 2.67 10.89 -3.18
CA PHE A 179 2.89 12.11 -2.40
C PHE A 179 1.75 12.44 -1.45
N SER A 180 0.52 11.99 -1.70
CA SER A 180 -0.60 12.30 -0.80
C SER A 180 -0.86 11.24 0.27
N ALA A 181 -0.70 9.95 -0.07
CA ALA A 181 -0.94 8.87 0.88
C ALA A 181 -0.06 8.95 2.15
N PRO A 182 1.21 9.39 2.09
CA PRO A 182 2.02 9.58 3.29
C PRO A 182 1.47 10.59 4.30
N PHE A 183 0.56 11.51 3.90
CA PHE A 183 -0.03 12.45 4.85
C PHE A 183 -0.94 11.78 5.87
N THR A 184 -1.39 10.54 5.66
CA THR A 184 -2.11 9.76 6.69
C THR A 184 -1.27 9.49 7.94
N LEU A 185 0.06 9.60 7.84
CA LEU A 185 0.97 9.53 8.98
C LEU A 185 0.71 10.63 10.01
N ILE A 186 0.19 11.79 9.58
CA ILE A 186 -0.13 12.91 10.48
C ILE A 186 -1.25 12.53 11.45
N PRO A 187 -2.50 12.22 11.00
CA PRO A 187 -3.56 11.83 11.92
C PRO A 187 -3.22 10.55 12.67
N LEU A 188 -2.54 9.57 12.05
CA LEU A 188 -2.07 8.36 12.73
C LEU A 188 -1.22 8.70 13.96
N TYR A 189 -0.22 9.56 13.79
CA TYR A 189 0.66 9.94 14.88
C TYR A 189 -0.08 10.74 15.95
N LEU A 190 -0.91 11.72 15.56
CA LEU A 190 -1.64 12.56 16.51
C LEU A 190 -2.59 11.74 17.38
N VAL A 191 -3.34 10.81 16.78
CA VAL A 191 -4.24 9.91 17.51
C VAL A 191 -3.45 8.98 18.42
N ALA A 192 -2.40 8.33 17.91
CA ALA A 192 -1.58 7.43 18.72
C ALA A 192 -0.88 8.17 19.89
N GLN A 193 -0.45 9.41 19.66
CA GLN A 193 0.15 10.26 20.69
C GLN A 193 -0.87 10.60 21.77
N GLN A 194 -2.10 10.96 21.38
CA GLN A 194 -3.16 11.31 22.30
C GLN A 194 -3.57 10.11 23.19
N LEU A 195 -3.60 8.91 22.64
CA LEU A 195 -4.05 7.70 23.35
C LEU A 195 -2.95 7.01 24.16
N TYR A 196 -1.72 6.96 23.64
CA TYR A 196 -0.66 6.09 24.16
C TYR A 196 0.67 6.81 24.37
N GLY A 197 0.72 8.11 24.12
CA GLY A 197 1.91 8.93 24.26
C GLY A 197 2.88 8.81 23.08
N ARG A 198 3.88 9.69 23.11
CA ARG A 198 4.81 9.94 21.99
C ARG A 198 5.60 8.71 21.55
N LYS A 199 6.04 7.89 22.51
CA LYS A 199 6.86 6.70 22.20
C LYS A 199 6.09 5.68 21.36
N ILE A 200 4.84 5.39 21.75
CA ILE A 200 3.97 4.47 21.01
C ILE A 200 3.58 5.07 19.65
N ALA A 201 3.33 6.37 19.58
CA ALA A 201 3.07 7.06 18.31
C ALA A 201 4.23 6.92 17.31
N THR A 202 5.48 7.05 17.76
CA THR A 202 6.66 6.83 16.91
C THR A 202 6.78 5.37 16.46
N TYR A 203 6.48 4.39 17.33
CA TYR A 203 6.44 2.99 16.91
C TYR A 203 5.33 2.72 15.88
N ALA A 204 4.16 3.33 16.04
CA ALA A 204 3.07 3.22 15.07
C ALA A 204 3.49 3.73 13.69
N LEU A 205 4.18 4.88 13.62
CA LEU A 205 4.79 5.36 12.37
C LEU A 205 5.77 4.34 11.78
N ALA A 206 6.72 3.83 12.58
CA ALA A 206 7.71 2.87 12.12
C ALA A 206 7.10 1.58 11.57
N LEU A 207 6.04 1.06 12.20
CA LEU A 207 5.32 -0.12 11.76
C LEU A 207 4.49 0.14 10.50
N TYR A 208 3.83 1.30 10.42
CA TYR A 208 3.00 1.66 9.27
C TYR A 208 3.81 1.66 7.96
N LEU A 209 5.04 2.17 8.00
CA LEU A 209 5.94 2.26 6.85
C LEU A 209 6.28 0.91 6.20
N VAL A 210 6.29 -0.17 6.98
CA VAL A 210 6.71 -1.51 6.52
C VAL A 210 5.58 -2.53 6.53
N THR A 211 4.37 -2.12 6.87
CA THR A 211 3.20 -3.00 6.83
C THR A 211 2.90 -3.33 5.36
N PRO A 212 2.97 -4.61 4.93
CA PRO A 212 2.94 -4.98 3.52
C PRO A 212 1.70 -4.45 2.78
N ASN A 213 0.51 -4.55 3.39
CA ASN A 213 -0.71 -4.05 2.78
C ASN A 213 -0.66 -2.53 2.58
N ILE A 214 -0.16 -1.78 3.57
CA ILE A 214 0.00 -0.33 3.45
C ILE A 214 0.93 0.00 2.30
N VAL A 215 2.12 -0.60 2.26
CA VAL A 215 3.09 -0.39 1.17
C VAL A 215 2.47 -0.71 -0.18
N MET A 216 1.79 -1.85 -0.31
CA MET A 216 1.13 -2.23 -1.56
C MET A 216 0.08 -1.20 -2.00
N TYR A 217 -0.83 -0.80 -1.11
CA TYR A 217 -1.90 0.14 -1.46
C TYR A 217 -1.37 1.54 -1.78
N THR A 218 -0.47 2.05 -0.94
CA THR A 218 0.07 3.41 -1.09
C THR A 218 1.16 3.54 -2.15
N ALA A 219 1.72 2.42 -2.62
CA ALA A 219 2.65 2.43 -3.75
C ALA A 219 1.92 2.21 -5.09
N THR A 220 0.87 1.39 -5.13
CA THR A 220 0.33 0.88 -6.41
C THR A 220 -1.15 1.16 -6.67
N CYS A 221 -1.91 1.62 -5.68
CA CYS A 221 -3.36 1.75 -5.79
C CYS A 221 -3.90 3.11 -5.34
N MET A 222 -4.95 3.59 -6.03
CA MET A 222 -5.74 4.73 -5.55
C MET A 222 -6.63 4.36 -4.36
N ASP A 223 -6.64 3.10 -3.94
CA ASP A 223 -7.37 2.64 -2.76
C ASP A 223 -6.89 3.34 -1.47
N ALA A 224 -5.68 3.91 -1.49
CA ALA A 224 -5.16 4.76 -0.41
C ALA A 224 -6.04 5.98 -0.09
N PHE A 225 -6.95 6.39 -1.00
CA PHE A 225 -7.89 7.48 -0.77
C PHE A 225 -9.24 7.05 -0.16
N PHE A 226 -9.39 5.76 0.17
CA PHE A 226 -10.56 5.20 0.85
C PHE A 226 -10.31 4.83 2.31
N SER A 227 -9.04 4.75 2.70
CA SER A 227 -8.57 4.38 4.04
C SER A 227 -8.53 5.54 5.01
#